data_AF-A0A1F9MSN1-F1
#
_entry.id   AF-A0A1F9MSN1-F1
#
_cell.length_a   1.000
_cell.length_b   1.000
_cell.length_c   1.000
_cell.angle_alpha   90.00
_cell.angle_beta   90.00
_cell.angle_gamma   90.00
#
_symmetry.space_group_name_H-M   'P 1'
#
loop_
_entity.id
_entity.type
_entity.pdbx_description
1 polymer ?
#
loop_
_entity_poly.entity_id
_entity_poly.type
_entity_poly.pdbx_seq_one_letter_code
_entity_poly.pdbx_strand_id
1 'polypeptide(L)'
;MLSMREFGEVADSPTPVMTFQVAGSWLGVPVEKMDRITSTERLWPVPLALPHHLGLMHDNGELLPVLTLATRLDMHTHSDLVAVVHVRGDSVGIAIDAAGRVYDDYRVHPGGSEAPLGLAIPEPKWTRTPNTEFWLFDPDRLWQNPGGNAVPPTPTV
;
A
#
# COMPACT_ATOMS: atom_id res chain seq x y z
N MET A 1 4.97 47.91 20.16
CA MET A 1 4.52 47.23 18.92
C MET A 1 5.54 46.14 18.63
N LEU A 2 5.34 44.93 19.17
CA LEU A 2 6.23 43.81 18.90
C LEU A 2 5.91 43.26 17.50
N SER A 3 6.92 43.22 16.64
CA SER A 3 6.84 42.68 15.29
C SER A 3 6.62 41.17 15.38
N MET A 4 5.45 40.76 14.92
CA MET A 4 5.04 39.38 14.68
C MET A 4 5.93 38.84 13.56
N ARG A 5 6.95 38.05 13.93
CA ARG A 5 7.79 37.35 12.95
C ARG A 5 6.88 36.43 12.15
N GLU A 6 6.94 36.63 10.85
CA GLU A 6 6.32 35.81 9.81
C GLU A 6 6.62 34.33 10.10
N PHE A 7 5.58 33.57 10.42
CA PHE A 7 5.64 32.13 10.28
C PHE A 7 5.83 31.88 8.79
N GLY A 8 7.03 31.44 8.42
CA GLY A 8 7.34 31.02 7.07
C GLY A 8 6.26 30.04 6.60
N GLU A 9 5.86 30.23 5.35
CA GLU A 9 5.11 29.30 4.51
C GLU A 9 5.23 27.86 5.04
N VAL A 10 4.10 27.27 5.43
CA VAL A 10 4.01 25.86 5.80
C VAL A 10 4.41 25.09 4.55
N ALA A 11 5.71 24.84 4.39
CA ALA A 11 6.20 23.92 3.38
C ALA A 11 5.46 22.61 3.60
N ASP A 12 4.72 22.18 2.59
CA ASP A 12 3.85 21.01 2.55
C ASP A 12 4.47 19.86 3.36
N SER A 13 4.05 19.70 4.61
CA SER A 13 4.57 18.64 5.47
C SER A 13 4.05 17.34 4.87
N PRO A 14 4.91 16.39 4.51
CA PRO A 14 4.47 15.17 3.87
C PRO A 14 3.40 14.48 4.71
N THR A 15 2.29 14.09 4.09
CA THR A 15 1.21 13.36 4.77
C THR A 15 1.80 12.14 5.50
N PRO A 16 1.44 11.90 6.79
CA PRO A 16 1.91 10.73 7.51
C PRO A 16 1.55 9.44 6.77
N VAL A 17 2.48 8.49 6.74
CA VAL A 17 2.31 7.21 6.07
C VAL A 17 2.53 6.05 7.03
N MET A 18 1.67 5.03 6.96
CA MET A 18 1.90 3.75 7.59
C MET A 18 2.63 2.82 6.63
N THR A 19 3.69 2.17 7.11
CA THR A 19 4.47 1.24 6.30
C THR A 19 4.12 -0.21 6.58
N PHE A 20 4.24 -1.06 5.55
CA PHE A 20 4.14 -2.52 5.64
C PHE A 20 4.95 -3.16 4.51
N GLN A 21 5.34 -4.42 4.69
CA GLN A 21 6.15 -5.15 3.71
C GLN A 21 5.25 -6.07 2.88
N VAL A 22 5.47 -6.13 1.56
CA VAL A 22 4.83 -7.09 0.64
C VAL A 22 5.89 -7.67 -0.29
N ALA A 23 5.98 -9.00 -0.35
CA ALA A 23 7.01 -9.74 -1.09
C ALA A 23 8.43 -9.16 -0.90
N GLY A 24 8.78 -8.83 0.34
CA GLY A 24 10.07 -8.26 0.71
C GLY A 24 10.23 -6.75 0.50
N SER A 25 9.27 -6.07 -0.14
CA SER A 25 9.33 -4.63 -0.43
C SER A 25 8.51 -3.82 0.56
N TRP A 26 9.10 -2.77 1.15
CA TRP A 26 8.37 -1.86 2.03
C TRP A 26 7.55 -0.85 1.21
N LEU A 27 6.25 -0.81 1.47
CA LEU A 27 5.31 0.17 0.94
C LEU A 27 4.89 1.12 2.07
N GLY A 28 4.60 2.37 1.71
CA GLY A 28 4.05 3.39 2.60
C GLY A 28 2.74 3.93 2.05
N VAL A 29 1.67 3.80 2.83
CA VAL A 29 0.31 4.25 2.48
C VAL A 29 -0.07 5.42 3.38
N PRO A 30 -0.71 6.49 2.86
CA PRO A 30 -1.23 7.57 3.69
C PRO A 30 -2.08 7.02 4.84
N VAL A 31 -1.83 7.48 6.07
CA VAL A 31 -2.55 6.98 7.26
C VAL A 31 -4.07 7.17 7.13
N GLU A 32 -4.52 8.24 6.47
CA GLU A 32 -5.93 8.50 6.15
C GLU A 32 -6.59 7.46 5.24
N LYS A 33 -5.80 6.66 4.52
CA LYS A 33 -6.26 5.55 3.67
C LYS A 33 -6.12 4.19 4.34
N MET A 34 -5.57 4.12 5.55
CA MET A 34 -5.48 2.91 6.35
C MET A 34 -6.63 2.86 7.34
N ASP A 35 -7.23 1.70 7.50
CA ASP A 35 -8.20 1.44 8.57
C ASP A 35 -7.52 0.70 9.73
N ARG A 36 -6.89 -0.46 9.46
CA ARG A 36 -6.18 -1.27 10.46
C ARG A 36 -5.22 -2.27 9.83
N ILE A 37 -4.40 -2.90 10.67
CA ILE A 37 -3.72 -4.16 10.36
C ILE A 37 -4.34 -5.22 11.25
N THR A 38 -4.74 -6.34 10.65
CA THR A 38 -5.40 -7.45 11.32
C THR A 38 -4.76 -8.77 10.89
N SER A 39 -5.03 -9.85 11.63
CA SER A 39 -4.66 -11.19 11.23
C SER A 39 -5.90 -11.97 10.80
N THR A 40 -5.78 -12.80 9.76
CA THR A 40 -6.82 -13.71 9.31
C THR A 40 -6.41 -15.16 9.55
N GLU A 41 -7.28 -15.95 10.15
CA GLU A 41 -7.05 -17.40 10.29
C GLU A 41 -7.35 -18.14 8.98
N ARG A 42 -8.18 -17.55 8.11
CA ARG A 42 -8.67 -18.20 6.90
C ARG A 42 -9.18 -17.20 5.88
N LEU A 43 -8.84 -17.46 4.63
CA LEU A 43 -9.52 -16.86 3.48
C LEU A 43 -10.54 -17.83 2.89
N TRP A 44 -11.75 -17.33 2.62
CA TRP A 44 -12.77 -18.07 1.89
C TRP A 44 -12.53 -17.90 0.38
N PRO A 45 -12.46 -19.01 -0.38
CA PRO A 45 -12.18 -18.94 -1.80
C PRO A 45 -13.34 -18.28 -2.55
N VAL A 46 -13.00 -17.45 -3.54
CA VAL A 46 -13.96 -16.86 -4.46
C VAL A 46 -13.90 -17.61 -5.80
N PRO A 47 -15.00 -18.21 -6.27
CA PRO A 47 -15.01 -18.90 -7.55
C PRO A 47 -14.61 -17.97 -8.69
N LEU A 48 -13.76 -18.45 -9.60
CA LEU A 48 -13.29 -17.70 -10.78
C LEU A 48 -12.56 -16.38 -10.42
N ALA A 49 -12.00 -16.30 -9.22
CA ALA A 49 -11.21 -15.16 -8.79
C ALA A 49 -10.02 -14.91 -9.72
N LEU A 50 -9.69 -13.62 -9.90
CA LEU A 50 -8.46 -13.23 -10.56
C LEU A 50 -7.26 -13.67 -9.71
N PRO A 51 -6.08 -13.93 -10.31
CA PRO A 51 -4.91 -14.45 -9.59
C PRO A 51 -4.51 -13.65 -8.34
N HIS A 52 -4.67 -12.32 -8.39
CA HIS A 52 -4.32 -11.44 -7.28
C HIS A 52 -5.38 -11.41 -6.16
N HIS A 53 -6.52 -12.08 -6.32
CA HIS A 53 -7.58 -12.16 -5.32
C HIS A 53 -7.42 -13.47 -4.54
N LEU A 54 -6.92 -13.35 -3.31
CA LEU A 54 -6.62 -14.49 -2.45
C LEU A 54 -7.89 -15.09 -1.84
N GLY A 55 -8.95 -14.29 -1.69
CA GLY A 55 -10.25 -14.71 -1.21
C GLY A 55 -10.94 -13.61 -0.40
N LEU A 56 -11.92 -14.01 0.39
CA LEU A 56 -12.66 -13.13 1.31
C LEU A 56 -12.23 -13.41 2.74
N MET A 57 -12.21 -12.39 3.59
CA MET A 57 -12.13 -12.53 5.04
C MET A 57 -13.29 -11.82 5.71
N HIS A 58 -13.58 -12.18 6.95
CA HIS A 58 -14.57 -11.49 7.78
C HIS A 58 -13.80 -10.72 8.84
N ASP A 59 -13.94 -9.40 8.87
CA ASP A 59 -13.33 -8.52 9.86
C ASP A 59 -14.40 -7.59 10.42
N ASN A 60 -14.57 -7.61 11.75
CA ASN A 60 -15.48 -6.72 12.47
C ASN A 60 -16.91 -6.57 11.89
N GLY A 61 -17.49 -7.67 11.38
CA GLY A 61 -18.85 -7.66 10.82
C GLY A 61 -18.94 -7.31 9.33
N GLU A 62 -17.80 -7.10 8.68
CA GLU A 62 -17.69 -6.82 7.24
C GLU A 62 -16.96 -7.96 6.52
N LEU A 63 -17.38 -8.24 5.28
CA LEU A 63 -16.72 -9.20 4.41
C LEU A 63 -15.77 -8.44 3.47
N LEU A 64 -14.47 -8.64 3.66
CA LEU A 64 -13.44 -7.91 2.92
C LEU A 64 -12.82 -8.79 1.83
N PRO A 65 -12.70 -8.31 0.58
CA PRO A 65 -11.81 -8.92 -0.40
C PRO A 65 -10.36 -8.77 0.06
N VAL A 66 -9.61 -9.87 0.04
CA VAL A 66 -8.18 -9.88 0.35
C VAL A 66 -7.39 -10.12 -0.92
N LEU A 67 -6.55 -9.15 -1.25
CA LEU A 67 -5.73 -9.12 -2.44
C LEU A 67 -4.25 -9.29 -2.08
N THR A 68 -3.48 -9.75 -3.04
CA THR A 68 -2.02 -9.65 -3.02
C THR A 68 -1.56 -8.59 -4.02
N LEU A 69 -0.53 -7.84 -3.65
CA LEU A 69 0.15 -6.95 -4.60
C LEU A 69 1.31 -7.64 -5.30
N ALA A 70 1.74 -8.82 -4.85
CA ALA A 70 2.86 -9.50 -5.47
C ALA A 70 2.49 -10.04 -6.87
N THR A 71 3.34 -9.77 -7.85
CA THR A 71 3.16 -10.19 -9.25
C THR A 71 3.42 -11.67 -9.49
N ARG A 72 4.21 -12.31 -8.64
CA ARG A 72 4.46 -13.75 -8.69
C ARG A 72 3.73 -14.42 -7.55
N LEU A 73 2.80 -15.31 -7.90
CA LEU A 73 1.99 -16.05 -6.91
C LEU A 73 2.88 -16.91 -6.01
N ASP A 74 4.00 -17.41 -6.55
CA ASP A 74 4.96 -18.25 -5.83
C ASP A 74 5.73 -17.49 -4.74
N MET A 75 5.68 -16.14 -4.78
CA MET A 75 6.27 -15.29 -3.74
C MET A 75 5.29 -15.00 -2.60
N HIS A 76 4.06 -15.55 -2.66
CA HIS A 76 3.17 -15.52 -1.51
C HIS A 76 3.73 -16.44 -0.43
N THR A 77 4.37 -15.84 0.56
CA THR A 77 4.38 -16.45 1.88
C THR A 77 2.91 -16.44 2.32
N HIS A 78 2.37 -17.59 2.76
CA HIS A 78 1.09 -17.64 3.45
C HIS A 78 1.18 -16.73 4.67
N SER A 79 0.85 -15.45 4.47
CA SER A 79 0.83 -14.47 5.55
C SER A 79 -0.59 -14.35 6.04
N ASP A 80 -0.73 -14.55 7.33
CA ASP A 80 -1.99 -14.33 8.03
C ASP A 80 -2.21 -12.83 8.29
N LEU A 81 -1.23 -11.96 7.99
CA LEU A 81 -1.37 -10.51 8.21
C LEU A 81 -2.00 -9.81 7.00
N VAL A 82 -2.98 -8.95 7.30
CA VAL A 82 -3.73 -8.17 6.31
C VAL A 82 -3.76 -6.71 6.72
N ALA A 83 -3.29 -5.82 5.84
CA ALA A 83 -3.53 -4.38 5.93
C ALA A 83 -4.88 -4.06 5.29
N VAL A 84 -5.82 -3.53 6.06
CA VAL A 84 -7.10 -3.04 5.56
C VAL A 84 -6.94 -1.58 5.15
N VAL A 85 -7.17 -1.31 3.87
CA VAL A 85 -7.03 0.01 3.24
C VAL A 85 -8.32 0.44 2.56
N HIS A 86 -8.53 1.74 2.45
CA HIS A 86 -9.59 2.32 1.65
C HIS A 86 -9.13 2.59 0.22
N VAL A 87 -9.83 1.97 -0.73
CA VAL A 87 -9.63 2.15 -2.17
C VAL A 87 -10.90 2.77 -2.72
N ARG A 88 -10.84 4.05 -3.08
CA ARG A 88 -11.98 4.81 -3.65
C ARG A 88 -13.26 4.75 -2.79
N GLY A 89 -13.09 4.60 -1.48
CA GLY A 89 -14.18 4.52 -0.49
C GLY A 89 -14.53 3.09 -0.05
N ASP A 90 -14.07 2.07 -0.76
CA ASP A 90 -14.30 0.66 -0.39
C ASP A 90 -13.14 0.12 0.45
N SER A 91 -13.44 -0.70 1.45
CA SER A 91 -12.44 -1.38 2.26
C SER A 91 -11.93 -2.64 1.55
N VAL A 92 -10.60 -2.76 1.45
CA VAL A 92 -9.93 -3.90 0.82
C VAL A 92 -8.78 -4.36 1.72
N GLY A 93 -8.65 -5.67 1.90
CA GLY A 93 -7.50 -6.27 2.56
C GLY A 93 -6.34 -6.46 1.57
N ILE A 94 -5.13 -6.09 1.98
CA ILE A 94 -3.88 -6.41 1.29
C ILE A 94 -3.11 -7.39 2.17
N ALA A 95 -2.78 -8.57 1.67
CA ALA A 95 -1.87 -9.48 2.36
C ALA A 95 -0.47 -8.87 2.46
N ILE A 96 0.09 -8.84 3.66
CA ILE A 96 1.39 -8.22 3.96
C ILE A 96 2.31 -9.24 4.65
N ASP A 97 3.61 -9.15 4.42
CA ASP A 97 4.59 -9.99 5.12
C ASP A 97 4.81 -9.51 6.56
N ALA A 98 4.81 -8.18 6.77
CA ALA A 98 5.07 -7.56 8.06
C ALA A 98 4.46 -6.16 8.16
N ALA A 99 3.98 -5.81 9.35
CA ALA A 99 3.64 -4.44 9.70
C ALA A 99 4.92 -3.62 9.96
N GLY A 100 4.93 -2.38 9.48
CA GLY A 100 5.98 -1.40 9.75
C GLY A 100 5.57 -0.41 10.83
N ARG A 101 5.91 0.86 10.61
CA ARG A 101 5.60 1.97 11.51
C ARG A 101 5.04 3.15 10.72
N VAL A 102 4.52 4.13 11.46
CA VAL A 102 4.13 5.42 10.91
C VAL A 102 5.35 6.33 10.75
N TYR A 103 5.43 7.03 9.63
CA TYR A 103 6.41 8.09 9.37
C TYR A 103 5.67 9.38 9.01
N ASP A 104 5.96 10.46 9.73
CA ASP A 104 5.45 11.82 9.53
C ASP A 104 6.54 12.79 9.07
N ASP A 105 7.82 12.41 9.19
CA ASP A 105 8.98 13.12 8.64
C ASP A 105 9.75 12.20 7.69
N TYR A 106 9.62 12.44 6.39
CA TYR A 106 10.34 11.73 5.35
C TYR A 106 10.62 12.65 4.15
N ARG A 107 11.68 12.34 3.40
CA ARG A 107 11.98 13.06 2.15
C ARG A 107 11.64 12.20 0.96
N VAL A 108 10.91 12.79 0.03
CA VAL A 108 10.62 12.20 -1.26
C VAL A 108 11.78 12.47 -2.20
N HIS A 109 12.37 11.41 -2.74
CA HIS A 109 13.38 11.50 -3.78
C HIS A 109 12.75 11.22 -5.16
N PRO A 110 12.86 12.14 -6.14
CA PRO A 110 12.38 11.87 -7.49
C PRO A 110 13.29 10.86 -8.20
N GLY A 111 12.73 9.71 -8.57
CA GLY A 111 13.36 8.70 -9.43
C GLY A 111 14.34 7.75 -8.72
N GLY A 112 14.56 6.57 -9.32
CA GLY A 112 15.74 5.74 -8.99
C GLY A 112 15.63 4.20 -9.07
N SER A 113 14.45 3.59 -9.14
CA SER A 113 14.31 2.13 -9.28
C SER A 113 12.99 1.78 -9.97
N GLU A 114 12.94 0.63 -10.64
CA GLU A 114 11.70 0.02 -11.08
C GLU A 114 10.79 -0.18 -9.86
N ALA A 115 9.50 0.16 -9.97
CA ALA A 115 8.56 -0.03 -8.88
C ALA A 115 8.51 -1.52 -8.52
N PRO A 116 8.59 -1.88 -7.24
CA PRO A 116 8.53 -3.27 -6.84
C PRO A 116 7.15 -3.84 -7.19
N LEU A 117 7.08 -5.17 -7.26
CA LEU A 117 5.80 -5.88 -7.43
C LEU A 117 5.08 -5.55 -8.75
N GLY A 118 5.78 -5.00 -9.75
CA GLY A 118 5.19 -4.58 -11.04
C GLY A 118 4.03 -3.58 -10.89
N LEU A 119 3.97 -2.85 -9.78
CA LEU A 119 2.96 -1.82 -9.55
C LEU A 119 3.22 -0.64 -10.48
N ALA A 120 2.18 -0.20 -11.19
CA ALA A 120 2.23 1.09 -11.89
C ALA A 120 2.14 2.22 -10.84
N ILE A 121 3.28 2.65 -10.32
CA ILE A 121 3.40 3.80 -9.40
C ILE A 121 3.89 5.00 -10.23
N PRO A 122 3.02 5.95 -10.60
CA PRO A 122 3.43 7.14 -11.35
C PRO A 122 4.30 7.99 -10.44
N GLU A 123 5.57 8.16 -10.84
CA GLU A 123 6.64 8.77 -10.06
C GLU A 123 6.99 7.93 -8.81
N PRO A 124 7.97 7.02 -8.90
CA PRO A 124 8.41 6.25 -7.75
C PRO A 124 9.02 7.19 -6.71
N LYS A 125 8.21 7.55 -5.72
CA LYS A 125 8.61 8.34 -4.57
C LYS A 125 9.08 7.37 -3.51
N TRP A 126 10.37 7.11 -3.49
CA TRP A 126 10.99 6.39 -2.38
C TRP A 126 11.46 7.40 -1.35
N THR A 127 11.42 6.99 -0.09
CA THR A 127 11.87 7.82 1.03
C THR A 127 12.96 7.08 1.78
N ARG A 128 14.00 7.80 2.21
CA ARG A 128 15.06 7.24 3.04
C ARG A 128 14.96 7.85 4.42
N THR A 129 14.46 7.07 5.37
CA THR A 129 14.82 7.30 6.77
C THR A 129 16.22 6.76 6.99
N PRO A 130 16.94 7.14 8.06
CA PRO A 130 18.29 6.64 8.30
C PRO A 130 18.41 5.10 8.24
N ASN A 131 17.32 4.37 8.50
CA ASN A 131 17.33 2.91 8.66
C ASN A 131 16.38 2.14 7.73
N THR A 132 15.50 2.82 6.97
CA THR A 132 14.45 2.17 6.17
C THR A 132 14.16 2.95 4.89
N GLU A 133 14.07 2.21 3.79
CA GLU A 133 13.58 2.69 2.50
C GLU A 133 12.19 2.11 2.22
N PHE A 134 11.25 2.94 1.75
CA PHE A 134 9.91 2.48 1.37
C PHE A 134 9.35 3.25 0.17
N TRP A 135 8.40 2.63 -0.52
CA TRP A 135 7.74 3.15 -1.71
C TRP A 135 6.38 3.74 -1.36
N LEU A 136 6.14 5.01 -1.71
CA LEU A 136 4.81 5.59 -1.55
C LEU A 136 3.81 4.91 -2.49
N PHE A 137 2.70 4.48 -1.91
CA PHE A 137 1.64 3.76 -2.59
C PHE A 137 0.30 4.43 -2.28
N ASP A 138 -0.40 4.87 -3.32
CA ASP A 138 -1.77 5.40 -3.24
C ASP A 138 -2.75 4.26 -3.58
N PRO A 139 -3.51 3.75 -2.60
CA PRO A 139 -4.45 2.65 -2.83
C PRO A 139 -5.50 2.97 -3.89
N ASP A 140 -5.89 4.24 -4.08
CA ASP A 140 -6.90 4.62 -5.08
C ASP A 140 -6.41 4.38 -6.52
N ARG A 141 -5.09 4.27 -6.71
CA ARG A 141 -4.46 3.95 -8.00
C ARG A 141 -4.38 2.47 -8.30
N LEU A 142 -4.84 1.60 -7.40
CA LEU A 142 -4.93 0.18 -7.68
C LEU A 142 -5.64 -0.06 -9.02
N TRP A 143 -4.94 -0.81 -9.86
CA TRP A 143 -5.36 -1.22 -11.21
C TRP A 143 -5.46 -0.10 -12.23
N GLN A 144 -5.10 1.15 -11.93
CA GLN A 144 -5.06 2.19 -12.96
C GLN A 144 -3.78 2.07 -13.79
N ASN A 145 -3.93 1.79 -15.09
CA ASN A 145 -2.83 2.00 -16.04
C ASN A 145 -2.83 3.45 -16.56
N PRO A 146 -1.66 4.01 -16.92
CA PRO A 146 -1.57 5.32 -17.58
C PRO A 146 -2.29 5.41 -18.95
N GLY A 147 -2.95 4.35 -19.41
CA GLY A 147 -3.77 4.28 -20.64
C GLY A 147 -5.28 4.11 -20.40
N GLY A 148 -5.79 4.26 -19.17
CA GLY A 148 -7.23 4.36 -18.91
C GLY A 148 -8.02 3.05 -18.78
N ASN A 149 -7.41 1.89 -19.07
CA ASN A 149 -8.03 0.60 -18.76
C ASN A 149 -7.53 0.04 -17.44
N ALA A 150 -8.47 -0.39 -16.59
CA ALA A 150 -8.15 -1.12 -15.38
C ALA A 150 -7.59 -2.49 -15.76
N VAL A 151 -6.28 -2.70 -15.64
CA VAL A 151 -5.66 -3.99 -15.94
C VAL A 151 -4.89 -4.44 -14.71
N PRO A 152 -5.34 -5.49 -14.01
CA PRO A 152 -4.52 -6.11 -12.99
C PRO A 152 -3.25 -6.69 -13.63
N PRO A 153 -2.12 -6.73 -12.91
CA PRO A 153 -0.90 -7.34 -13.40
C PRO A 153 -1.25 -8.76 -13.80
N THR A 154 -0.92 -9.10 -15.04
CA THR A 154 -1.01 -10.47 -15.51
C THR A 154 0.18 -11.20 -14.89
N PRO A 155 -0.02 -12.25 -14.08
CA PRO A 155 1.11 -12.98 -13.53
C PRO A 155 1.94 -13.53 -14.68
N THR A 156 3.25 -13.30 -14.64
CA THR A 156 4.18 -13.98 -15.54
C THR A 156 4.44 -15.34 -14.92
N VAL A 157 3.92 -16.40 -15.56
CA VAL A 157 4.23 -17.80 -15.24
C VAL A 157 5.70 -18.08 -15.51
#